data_AF-A0A7C3Z4V7-F1
#
_entry.id   AF-A0A7C3Z4V7-F1
#
_cell.length_a   1.000
_cell.length_b   1.000
_cell.length_c   1.000
_cell.angle_alpha   90.00
_cell.angle_beta   90.00
_cell.angle_gamma   90.00
#
_symmetry.space_group_name_H-M   'P 1'
#
loop_
_entity.id
_entity.type
_entity.pdbx_description
1 polymer ?
#
loop_
_entity_poly.entity_id
_entity_poly.type
_entity_poly.pdbx_seq_one_letter_code
_entity_poly.pdbx_strand_id
1 'polypeptide(L)'
;IKLCRYYNEQYGTNFISVMPTNLYGPNDNFNLETAHVIPALIRKFHLAKLLRNKDFDSITKDLKRYPIGFGLDGKINFNDIRSIKEILKQVGITEDHVEIWGSGEVYREFLYVDDMAEGCIFIMNHLSAETIKALNKDYFINLGIGEDIKIKKLAIIIKNIINYDGEIIYNRKKPEGSPRKLLDITKMKKVKFKPKETLANGIKKCYEWYIFSE
;
A
#
# COMPACT_ATOMS: atom_id res chain seq x y z
N ILE A 1 16.42 3.78 -15.15
CA ILE A 1 17.43 2.69 -15.23
C ILE A 1 18.44 2.91 -16.36
N LYS A 2 18.06 2.77 -17.64
CA LYS A 2 19.03 2.85 -18.76
C LYS A 2 19.80 4.19 -18.84
N LEU A 3 19.15 5.30 -18.50
CA LEU A 3 19.81 6.62 -18.47
C LEU A 3 20.97 6.65 -17.47
N CYS A 4 20.75 6.24 -16.21
CA CYS A 4 21.83 6.14 -15.21
C CYS A 4 22.99 5.27 -15.71
N ARG A 5 22.67 4.10 -16.29
CA ARG A 5 23.67 3.20 -16.88
C ARG A 5 24.54 3.91 -17.93
N TYR A 6 23.92 4.51 -18.94
CA TYR A 6 24.68 5.11 -20.04
C TYR A 6 25.49 6.33 -19.60
N TYR A 7 24.99 7.14 -18.68
CA TYR A 7 25.77 8.24 -18.11
C TYR A 7 26.99 7.73 -17.34
N ASN A 8 26.84 6.65 -16.56
CA ASN A 8 27.96 6.06 -15.84
C ASN A 8 29.00 5.46 -16.80
N GLU A 9 28.56 4.78 -17.87
CA GLU A 9 29.45 4.17 -18.86
C GLU A 9 30.19 5.21 -19.73
N GLN A 10 29.51 6.29 -20.13
CA GLN A 10 30.05 7.29 -21.04
C GLN A 10 30.87 8.38 -20.33
N TYR A 11 30.40 8.85 -19.16
CA TYR A 11 30.95 10.03 -18.48
C TYR A 11 31.56 9.71 -17.11
N GLY A 12 31.57 8.45 -16.68
CA GLY A 12 32.11 8.07 -15.36
C GLY A 12 31.32 8.64 -14.18
N THR A 13 30.03 8.93 -14.35
CA THR A 13 29.17 9.39 -13.26
C THR A 13 28.89 8.28 -12.24
N ASN A 14 28.37 8.66 -11.07
CA ASN A 14 28.01 7.73 -10.00
C ASN A 14 26.48 7.70 -9.75
N PHE A 15 25.67 7.48 -10.80
CA PHE A 15 24.21 7.46 -10.69
C PHE A 15 23.69 6.04 -10.45
N ILE A 16 22.87 5.86 -9.41
CA ILE A 16 22.33 4.56 -9.01
C ILE A 16 20.82 4.54 -9.19
N SER A 17 20.30 3.52 -9.89
CA SER A 17 18.86 3.25 -9.94
C SER A 17 18.45 2.25 -8.86
N VAL A 18 17.50 2.63 -8.01
CA VAL A 18 16.87 1.74 -7.03
C VAL A 18 15.47 1.36 -7.54
N MET A 19 15.12 0.08 -7.42
CA MET A 19 13.81 -0.44 -7.79
C MET A 19 13.08 -0.94 -6.54
N PRO A 20 12.19 -0.12 -5.94
CA PRO A 20 11.44 -0.55 -4.77
C PRO A 20 10.31 -1.52 -5.16
N THR A 21 9.89 -2.34 -4.20
CA THR A 21 8.63 -3.09 -4.27
C THR A 21 7.43 -2.18 -3.97
N ASN A 22 6.22 -2.71 -3.75
CA ASN A 22 5.08 -1.86 -3.38
C ASN A 22 5.37 -1.14 -2.05
N LEU A 23 5.26 0.18 -2.06
CA LEU A 23 5.46 1.01 -0.87
C LEU A 23 4.13 1.27 -0.17
N TYR A 24 4.21 1.50 1.14
CA TYR A 24 3.08 1.97 1.96
C TYR A 24 3.61 2.71 3.20
N GLY A 25 2.78 3.58 3.77
CA GLY A 25 3.13 4.33 4.98
C GLY A 25 2.29 5.58 5.18
N PRO A 26 2.74 6.51 6.03
CA PRO A 26 2.17 7.85 6.14
C PRO A 26 2.11 8.57 4.78
N ASN A 27 1.13 9.47 4.59
CA ASN A 27 0.89 10.22 3.36
C ASN A 27 0.54 9.39 2.11
N ASP A 28 0.14 8.13 2.27
CA ASP A 28 -0.36 7.34 1.14
C ASP A 28 -1.70 7.89 0.62
N ASN A 29 -2.10 7.46 -0.56
CA ASN A 29 -3.36 7.86 -1.18
C ASN A 29 -4.51 7.00 -0.63
N PHE A 30 -5.46 7.61 0.07
CA PHE A 30 -6.65 6.96 0.62
C PHE A 30 -7.91 7.09 -0.25
N ASN A 31 -7.81 7.61 -1.49
CA ASN A 31 -8.94 7.64 -2.42
C ASN A 31 -9.32 6.21 -2.88
N LEU A 32 -10.56 5.75 -2.66
CA LEU A 32 -10.92 4.34 -2.89
C LEU A 32 -10.84 3.87 -4.35
N GLU A 33 -10.85 4.78 -5.33
CA GLU A 33 -10.67 4.47 -6.75
C GLU A 33 -9.20 4.31 -7.14
N THR A 34 -8.33 5.15 -6.59
CA THR A 34 -6.93 5.28 -7.04
C THR A 34 -5.90 4.81 -6.00
N ALA A 35 -6.36 4.46 -4.80
CA ALA A 35 -5.52 3.97 -3.71
C ALA A 35 -4.86 2.64 -4.04
N HIS A 36 -3.67 2.45 -3.49
CA HIS A 36 -3.04 1.15 -3.42
C HIS A 36 -3.77 0.23 -2.43
N VAL A 37 -3.45 -1.06 -2.48
CA VAL A 37 -4.21 -2.08 -1.74
C VAL A 37 -4.21 -1.89 -0.21
N ILE A 38 -3.09 -1.48 0.41
CA ILE A 38 -3.04 -1.25 1.86
C ILE A 38 -3.92 -0.06 2.28
N PRO A 39 -3.73 1.17 1.76
CA PRO A 39 -4.57 2.30 2.17
C PRO A 39 -6.05 2.10 1.83
N ALA A 40 -6.37 1.47 0.69
CA ALA A 40 -7.74 1.13 0.34
C ALA A 40 -8.38 0.19 1.37
N LEU A 41 -7.68 -0.88 1.78
CA LEU A 41 -8.18 -1.81 2.79
C LEU A 41 -8.30 -1.15 4.16
N ILE A 42 -7.31 -0.34 4.57
CA ILE A 42 -7.36 0.41 5.82
C ILE A 42 -8.63 1.25 5.87
N ARG A 43 -8.86 2.07 4.84
CA ARG A 43 -10.03 2.94 4.77
C ARG A 43 -11.35 2.17 4.72
N LYS A 44 -11.42 1.09 3.92
CA LYS A 44 -12.64 0.26 3.83
C LYS A 44 -13.05 -0.32 5.19
N PHE A 45 -12.10 -0.93 5.90
CA PHE A 45 -12.37 -1.50 7.23
C PHE A 45 -12.65 -0.42 8.28
N HIS A 46 -11.98 0.73 8.20
CA HIS A 46 -12.25 1.87 9.08
C HIS A 46 -13.69 2.38 8.91
N LEU A 47 -14.11 2.66 7.66
CA LEU A 47 -15.47 3.11 7.37
C LEU A 47 -16.53 2.06 7.77
N ALA A 48 -16.26 0.78 7.54
CA ALA A 48 -17.15 -0.31 7.97
C ALA A 48 -17.29 -0.37 9.50
N LYS A 49 -16.18 -0.19 10.24
CA LYS A 49 -16.19 -0.09 11.70
C LYS A 49 -17.01 1.12 12.18
N LEU A 50 -16.83 2.29 11.58
CA LEU A 50 -17.61 3.48 11.94
C LEU A 50 -19.10 3.28 11.66
N LEU A 51 -19.46 2.62 10.55
CA LEU A 51 -20.85 2.28 10.22
C LEU A 51 -21.48 1.41 11.32
N ARG A 52 -20.79 0.36 11.78
CA ARG A 52 -21.26 -0.50 12.88
C ARG A 52 -21.45 0.26 14.18
N ASN A 53 -20.52 1.17 14.48
CA ASN A 53 -20.58 2.01 15.66
C ASN A 53 -21.60 3.15 15.54
N LYS A 54 -22.24 3.32 14.38
CA LYS A 54 -23.17 4.41 14.06
C LYS A 54 -22.53 5.80 14.22
N ASP A 55 -21.22 5.89 14.02
CA ASP A 55 -20.46 7.14 14.10
C ASP A 55 -20.45 7.86 12.74
N PHE A 56 -21.59 8.46 12.40
CA PHE A 56 -21.79 9.14 11.11
C PHE A 56 -21.04 10.46 10.99
N ASP A 57 -20.69 11.08 12.12
CA ASP A 57 -19.91 12.32 12.14
C ASP A 57 -18.48 12.05 11.68
N SER A 58 -17.85 10.98 12.19
CA SER A 58 -16.52 10.56 11.74
C SER A 58 -16.52 10.09 10.29
N ILE A 59 -17.57 9.38 9.84
CA ILE A 59 -17.72 9.01 8.42
C ILE A 59 -17.78 10.26 7.55
N THR A 60 -18.59 11.25 7.93
CA THR A 60 -18.73 12.49 7.17
C THR A 60 -17.40 13.25 7.09
N LYS A 61 -16.63 13.30 8.18
CA LYS A 61 -15.29 13.88 8.19
C LYS A 61 -14.35 13.14 7.24
N ASP A 62 -14.32 11.81 7.28
CA ASP A 62 -13.50 11.01 6.35
C ASP A 62 -13.85 11.26 4.89
N LEU A 63 -15.14 11.20 4.55
CA LEU A 63 -15.62 11.35 3.18
C LEU A 63 -15.37 12.75 2.61
N LYS A 64 -15.31 13.78 3.46
CA LYS A 64 -14.90 15.13 3.06
C LYS A 64 -13.39 15.25 2.87
N ARG A 65 -12.61 14.51 3.66
CA ARG A 65 -11.15 14.53 3.63
C ARG A 65 -10.58 13.76 2.44
N TYR A 66 -11.11 12.57 2.19
CA TYR A 66 -10.63 11.68 1.16
C TYR A 66 -11.77 11.37 0.17
N PRO A 67 -11.61 11.61 -1.13
CA PRO A 67 -12.64 11.25 -2.10
C PRO A 67 -12.86 9.74 -2.16
N ILE A 68 -14.08 9.30 -2.42
CA ILE A 68 -14.38 7.90 -2.76
C ILE A 68 -13.90 7.61 -4.19
N GLY A 69 -14.11 8.55 -5.11
CA GLY A 69 -13.90 8.34 -6.54
C GLY A 69 -15.12 7.70 -7.22
N PHE A 70 -14.90 7.15 -8.42
CA PHE A 70 -15.92 6.49 -9.26
C PHE A 70 -17.09 7.41 -9.67
N GLY A 71 -16.90 8.73 -9.60
CA GLY A 71 -17.96 9.72 -9.84
C GLY A 71 -19.08 9.67 -8.80
N LEU A 72 -18.80 9.16 -7.59
CA LEU A 72 -19.77 9.03 -6.50
C LEU A 72 -19.76 10.24 -5.56
N ASP A 73 -18.64 10.96 -5.46
CA ASP A 73 -18.46 12.05 -4.49
C ASP A 73 -19.55 13.13 -4.58
N GLY A 74 -19.91 13.55 -5.81
CA GLY A 74 -20.95 14.55 -6.03
C GLY A 74 -22.39 14.08 -5.75
N LYS A 75 -22.60 12.78 -5.48
CA LYS A 75 -23.91 12.18 -5.19
C LYS A 75 -24.16 12.02 -3.69
N ILE A 76 -23.18 12.32 -2.85
CA ILE A 76 -23.27 12.15 -1.40
C ILE A 76 -24.07 13.32 -0.81
N ASN A 77 -25.22 13.02 -0.21
CA ASN A 77 -25.92 13.96 0.65
C ASN A 77 -25.49 13.73 2.10
N PHE A 78 -24.61 14.58 2.62
CA PHE A 78 -24.09 14.49 4.00
C PHE A 78 -25.13 14.69 5.09
N ASN A 79 -26.33 15.21 4.76
CA ASN A 79 -27.43 15.35 5.71
C ASN A 79 -28.39 14.15 5.71
N ASP A 80 -28.17 13.16 4.84
CA ASP A 80 -28.98 11.95 4.74
C ASP A 80 -28.12 10.69 4.94
N ILE A 81 -28.30 10.05 6.10
CA ILE A 81 -27.62 8.79 6.44
C ILE A 81 -27.87 7.70 5.40
N ARG A 82 -29.05 7.66 4.77
CA ARG A 82 -29.37 6.66 3.74
C ARG A 82 -28.51 6.88 2.50
N SER A 83 -28.35 8.13 2.08
CA SER A 83 -27.45 8.50 0.99
C SER A 83 -26.01 8.02 1.24
N ILE A 84 -25.47 8.29 2.43
CA ILE A 84 -24.11 7.86 2.81
C ILE A 84 -23.99 6.33 2.75
N LYS A 85 -24.94 5.61 3.35
CA LYS A 85 -24.95 4.13 3.36
C LYS A 85 -25.03 3.54 1.95
N GLU A 86 -25.86 4.09 1.07
CA GLU A 86 -26.00 3.60 -0.31
C GLU A 86 -24.72 3.82 -1.13
N ILE A 87 -24.02 4.93 -0.92
CA ILE A 87 -22.74 5.19 -1.60
C ILE A 87 -21.65 4.25 -1.09
N LEU A 88 -21.52 4.07 0.23
CA LEU A 88 -20.56 3.13 0.82
C LEU A 88 -20.83 1.69 0.37
N LYS A 89 -22.10 1.30 0.27
CA LYS A 89 -22.51 -0.02 -0.24
C LYS A 89 -22.08 -0.23 -1.70
N GLN A 90 -22.14 0.80 -2.55
CA GLN A 90 -21.69 0.70 -3.95
C GLN A 90 -20.20 0.40 -4.10
N VAL A 91 -19.38 0.82 -3.14
CA VAL A 91 -17.94 0.50 -3.09
C VAL A 91 -17.63 -0.73 -2.22
N GLY A 92 -18.67 -1.44 -1.78
CA GLY A 92 -18.56 -2.70 -1.04
C GLY A 92 -18.25 -2.52 0.43
N ILE A 93 -18.72 -1.44 1.06
CA ILE A 93 -18.53 -1.16 2.48
C ILE A 93 -19.91 -1.17 3.14
N THR A 94 -20.11 -2.08 4.11
CA THR A 94 -21.35 -2.16 4.89
C THR A 94 -21.04 -2.35 6.37
N GLU A 95 -22.08 -2.34 7.20
CA GLU A 95 -21.96 -2.66 8.63
C GLU A 95 -21.48 -4.10 8.82
N ASP A 96 -21.96 -5.05 8.03
CA ASP A 96 -21.72 -6.47 8.30
C ASP A 96 -20.58 -7.08 7.50
N HIS A 97 -20.20 -6.49 6.37
CA HIS A 97 -19.08 -6.95 5.56
C HIS A 97 -18.36 -5.86 4.77
N VAL A 98 -17.11 -6.18 4.41
CA VAL A 98 -16.30 -5.45 3.43
C VAL A 98 -16.03 -6.34 2.21
N GLU A 99 -16.34 -5.83 1.03
CA GLU A 99 -16.04 -6.48 -0.25
C GLU A 99 -14.62 -6.12 -0.72
N ILE A 100 -13.85 -7.15 -1.06
CA ILE A 100 -12.53 -7.08 -1.68
C ILE A 100 -12.65 -7.61 -3.10
N TRP A 101 -12.11 -6.87 -4.07
CA TRP A 101 -12.12 -7.27 -5.47
C TRP A 101 -11.14 -8.43 -5.74
N GLY A 102 -11.56 -9.35 -6.62
CA GLY A 102 -10.80 -10.54 -6.96
C GLY A 102 -10.95 -11.68 -5.95
N SER A 103 -10.17 -12.73 -6.13
CA SER A 103 -10.16 -13.92 -5.26
C SER A 103 -9.45 -13.71 -3.91
N GLY A 104 -8.59 -12.70 -3.81
CA GLY A 104 -7.67 -12.53 -2.69
C GLY A 104 -6.47 -13.49 -2.68
N GLU A 105 -6.32 -14.33 -3.71
CA GLU A 105 -5.25 -15.34 -3.79
C GLU A 105 -3.94 -14.81 -4.37
N VAL A 106 -3.94 -13.61 -4.96
CA VAL A 106 -2.71 -13.01 -5.49
C VAL A 106 -1.73 -12.63 -4.38
N TYR A 107 -0.45 -12.80 -4.68
CA TYR A 107 0.66 -12.50 -3.79
C TYR A 107 1.28 -11.15 -4.10
N ARG A 108 1.54 -10.36 -3.06
CA ARG A 108 2.22 -9.07 -3.14
C ARG A 108 3.25 -8.95 -2.04
N GLU A 109 4.36 -8.30 -2.35
CA GLU A 109 5.35 -7.84 -1.39
C GLU A 109 5.10 -6.36 -1.07
N PHE A 110 5.36 -5.96 0.18
CA PHE A 110 5.22 -4.59 0.65
C PHE A 110 6.45 -4.17 1.44
N LEU A 111 6.91 -2.94 1.22
CA LEU A 111 8.02 -2.32 1.96
C LEU A 111 7.52 -1.03 2.60
N TYR A 112 7.79 -0.85 3.88
CA TYR A 112 7.42 0.36 4.59
C TYR A 112 8.27 1.54 4.10
N VAL A 113 7.66 2.73 3.98
CA VAL A 113 8.29 3.90 3.34
C VAL A 113 9.59 4.34 4.04
N ASP A 114 9.68 4.23 5.37
CA ASP A 114 10.90 4.60 6.09
C ASP A 114 12.05 3.61 5.81
N ASP A 115 11.76 2.31 5.64
CA ASP A 115 12.78 1.33 5.22
C ASP A 115 13.26 1.58 3.79
N MET A 116 12.36 2.08 2.92
CA MET A 116 12.77 2.54 1.59
C MET A 116 13.73 3.73 1.70
N ALA A 117 13.39 4.74 2.51
CA ALA A 117 14.25 5.90 2.73
C ALA A 117 15.62 5.50 3.32
N GLU A 118 15.63 4.68 4.37
CA GLU A 118 16.86 4.13 4.97
C GLU A 118 17.67 3.34 3.94
N GLY A 119 17.02 2.54 3.10
CA GLY A 119 17.67 1.77 2.05
C GLY A 119 18.33 2.66 0.99
N CYS A 120 17.69 3.76 0.59
CA CYS A 120 18.30 4.74 -0.31
C CYS A 120 19.50 5.43 0.34
N ILE A 121 19.39 5.85 1.60
CA ILE A 121 20.51 6.47 2.35
C ILE A 121 21.68 5.49 2.44
N PHE A 122 21.41 4.24 2.77
CA PHE A 122 22.41 3.18 2.82
C PHE A 122 23.12 3.01 1.47
N ILE A 123 22.35 2.91 0.37
CA ILE A 123 22.89 2.74 -0.97
C ILE A 123 23.78 3.93 -1.34
N MET A 124 23.35 5.17 -1.08
CA MET A 124 24.12 6.37 -1.38
C MET A 124 25.43 6.46 -0.60
N ASN A 125 25.45 6.03 0.66
CA ASN A 125 26.63 6.14 1.53
C ASN A 125 27.62 4.98 1.36
N HIS A 126 27.18 3.83 0.88
CA HIS A 126 28.00 2.61 0.91
C HIS A 126 28.23 1.95 -0.45
N LEU A 127 27.49 2.32 -1.50
CA LEU A 127 27.61 1.71 -2.82
C LEU A 127 27.95 2.75 -3.89
N SER A 128 28.68 2.32 -4.92
CA SER A 128 28.94 3.09 -6.13
C SER A 128 28.33 2.43 -7.36
N ALA A 129 28.25 3.15 -8.47
CA ALA A 129 27.82 2.65 -9.76
C ALA A 129 28.63 1.41 -10.21
N GLU A 130 29.93 1.35 -9.92
CA GLU A 130 30.80 0.21 -10.20
C GLU A 130 30.43 -0.98 -9.33
N THR A 131 30.17 -0.75 -8.05
CA THR A 131 29.69 -1.79 -7.12
C THR A 131 28.35 -2.35 -7.61
N ILE A 132 27.42 -1.48 -8.01
CA ILE A 132 26.13 -1.90 -8.56
C ILE A 132 26.32 -2.64 -9.89
N LYS A 133 27.22 -2.20 -10.78
CA LYS A 133 27.56 -2.90 -12.04
C LYS A 133 28.08 -4.31 -11.79
N ALA A 134 28.90 -4.50 -10.75
CA ALA A 134 29.41 -5.80 -10.36
C ALA A 134 28.29 -6.74 -9.87
N LEU A 135 27.28 -6.20 -9.19
CA LEU A 135 26.10 -6.95 -8.76
C LEU A 135 25.08 -7.16 -9.89
N ASN A 136 24.94 -6.19 -10.80
CA ASN A 136 23.95 -6.15 -11.85
C ASN A 136 24.44 -5.31 -13.05
N LYS A 137 24.66 -5.95 -14.20
CA LYS A 137 25.13 -5.27 -15.42
C LYS A 137 24.16 -4.21 -15.96
N ASP A 138 22.90 -4.21 -15.50
CA ASP A 138 21.91 -3.18 -15.85
C ASP A 138 21.89 -1.98 -14.88
N TYR A 139 22.84 -1.87 -13.97
CA TYR A 139 23.04 -0.71 -13.07
C TYR A 139 21.81 -0.36 -12.20
N PHE A 140 21.09 -1.38 -11.72
CA PHE A 140 20.04 -1.19 -10.71
C PHE A 140 20.07 -2.24 -9.61
N ILE A 141 19.47 -1.89 -8.47
CA ILE A 141 19.30 -2.80 -7.32
C ILE A 141 17.85 -2.79 -6.84
N ASN A 142 17.33 -3.98 -6.58
CA ASN A 142 15.99 -4.15 -6.01
C ASN A 142 16.02 -3.85 -4.52
N LEU A 143 15.02 -3.10 -4.04
CA LEU A 143 14.84 -2.80 -2.63
C LEU A 143 13.46 -3.30 -2.17
N GLY A 144 13.48 -4.35 -1.36
CA GLY A 144 12.29 -5.04 -0.88
C GLY A 144 12.61 -5.89 0.34
N ILE A 145 11.61 -6.58 0.85
CA ILE A 145 11.74 -7.51 1.98
C ILE A 145 12.16 -8.90 1.49
N GLY A 146 11.82 -9.27 0.25
CA GLY A 146 12.05 -10.59 -0.30
C GLY A 146 11.03 -11.64 0.16
N GLU A 147 9.92 -11.19 0.76
CA GLU A 147 8.81 -12.02 1.22
C GLU A 147 7.49 -11.43 0.75
N ASP A 148 6.55 -12.28 0.34
CA ASP A 148 5.22 -11.85 -0.11
C ASP A 148 4.09 -12.46 0.73
N ILE A 149 2.92 -11.85 0.59
CA ILE A 149 1.71 -12.21 1.31
C ILE A 149 0.53 -12.26 0.35
N LYS A 150 -0.37 -13.22 0.56
CA LYS A 150 -1.66 -13.25 -0.14
C LYS A 150 -2.52 -12.08 0.31
N ILE A 151 -3.23 -11.44 -0.62
CA ILE A 151 -4.15 -10.34 -0.29
C ILE A 151 -5.20 -10.75 0.75
N LYS A 152 -5.68 -12.00 0.74
CA LYS A 152 -6.61 -12.48 1.78
C LYS A 152 -6.01 -12.46 3.18
N LYS A 153 -4.74 -12.83 3.33
CA LYS A 153 -4.04 -12.81 4.62
C LYS A 153 -3.75 -11.37 5.06
N LEU A 154 -3.36 -10.51 4.12
CA LEU A 154 -3.19 -9.07 4.36
C LEU A 154 -4.49 -8.45 4.88
N ALA A 155 -5.63 -8.72 4.22
CA ALA A 155 -6.93 -8.20 4.62
C ALA A 155 -7.31 -8.60 6.06
N ILE A 156 -7.02 -9.85 6.46
CA ILE A 156 -7.25 -10.31 7.84
C ILE A 156 -6.37 -9.55 8.84
N ILE A 157 -5.09 -9.32 8.51
CA ILE A 157 -4.18 -8.54 9.37
C ILE A 157 -4.70 -7.13 9.57
N ILE A 158 -5.11 -6.45 8.49
CA ILE A 158 -5.63 -5.09 8.53
C ILE A 158 -6.96 -5.04 9.32
N LYS A 159 -7.88 -5.98 9.04
CA LYS A 159 -9.15 -6.14 9.78
C LYS A 159 -8.91 -6.21 11.28
N ASN A 160 -7.95 -7.04 11.71
CA ASN A 160 -7.62 -7.22 13.12
C ASN A 160 -6.98 -5.96 13.74
N ILE A 161 -6.10 -5.26 13.01
CA ILE A 161 -5.48 -4.01 13.47
C ILE A 161 -6.52 -2.92 13.68
N ILE A 162 -7.50 -2.80 12.78
CA ILE A 162 -8.57 -1.80 12.86
C ILE A 162 -9.61 -2.16 13.92
N ASN A 163 -9.63 -3.43 14.34
CA ASN A 163 -10.65 -4.00 15.23
C ASN A 163 -12.06 -3.91 14.59
N TYR A 164 -12.17 -4.42 13.36
CA TYR A 164 -13.44 -4.65 12.67
C TYR A 164 -13.80 -6.14 12.78
N ASP A 165 -15.03 -6.46 13.20
CA ASP A 165 -15.51 -7.83 13.46
C ASP A 165 -16.31 -8.42 12.27
N GLY A 166 -16.86 -7.60 11.38
CA GLY A 166 -17.66 -8.03 10.23
C GLY A 166 -16.91 -8.86 9.18
N GLU A 167 -17.63 -9.44 8.23
CA GLU A 167 -17.13 -10.42 7.26
C GLU A 167 -16.29 -9.78 6.14
N ILE A 168 -15.48 -10.62 5.48
CA ILE A 168 -14.77 -10.25 4.26
C ILE A 168 -15.37 -11.05 3.11
N ILE A 169 -15.91 -10.36 2.10
CA ILE A 169 -16.48 -10.98 0.91
C ILE A 169 -15.56 -10.72 -0.28
N TYR A 170 -15.31 -11.76 -1.08
CA TYR A 170 -14.44 -11.67 -2.26
C TYR A 170 -15.27 -11.62 -3.55
N ASN A 171 -15.15 -10.53 -4.30
CA ASN A 171 -15.85 -10.36 -5.57
C ASN A 171 -15.00 -10.83 -6.74
N ARG A 172 -15.15 -12.12 -7.08
CA ARG A 172 -14.44 -12.76 -8.20
C ARG A 172 -14.85 -12.29 -9.59
N LYS A 173 -15.93 -11.50 -9.71
CA LYS A 173 -16.33 -10.89 -10.99
C LYS A 173 -15.48 -9.67 -11.32
N LYS A 174 -14.76 -9.11 -10.35
CA LYS A 174 -13.87 -7.97 -10.51
C LYS A 174 -12.45 -8.42 -10.88
N PRO A 175 -11.72 -7.63 -11.68
CA PRO A 175 -10.39 -8.01 -12.13
C PRO A 175 -9.43 -8.14 -10.95
N GLU A 176 -8.50 -9.10 -11.06
CA GLU A 176 -7.36 -9.22 -10.16
C GLU A 176 -6.05 -9.14 -10.96
N GLY A 177 -4.99 -8.62 -10.32
CA GLY A 177 -3.69 -8.48 -10.99
C GLY A 177 -2.98 -9.80 -11.20
N SER A 178 -1.70 -9.75 -11.61
CA SER A 178 -0.90 -10.97 -11.80
C SER A 178 -0.84 -11.84 -10.53
N PRO A 179 -0.75 -13.17 -10.65
CA PRO A 179 -0.82 -14.09 -9.50
C PRO A 179 0.21 -13.82 -8.41
N ARG A 180 1.41 -13.36 -8.79
CA ARG A 180 2.50 -13.07 -7.86
C ARG A 180 3.33 -11.88 -8.33
N LYS A 181 3.67 -10.98 -7.41
CA LYS A 181 4.68 -9.91 -7.61
C LYS A 181 5.57 -9.86 -6.37
N LEU A 182 6.82 -10.27 -6.56
CA LEU A 182 7.85 -10.37 -5.52
C LEU A 182 9.20 -10.01 -6.17
N LEU A 183 9.96 -9.12 -5.56
CA LEU A 183 11.29 -8.77 -6.05
C LEU A 183 12.33 -9.83 -5.64
N ASP A 184 13.22 -10.17 -6.57
CA ASP A 184 14.45 -10.87 -6.23
C ASP A 184 15.44 -9.89 -5.56
N ILE A 185 15.62 -10.05 -4.25
CA ILE A 185 16.53 -9.24 -3.43
C ILE A 185 17.89 -9.90 -3.17
N THR A 186 18.26 -10.94 -3.92
CA THR A 186 19.55 -11.65 -3.75
C THR A 186 20.74 -10.69 -3.78
N LYS A 187 20.70 -9.65 -4.61
CA LYS A 187 21.73 -8.61 -4.70
C LYS A 187 21.78 -7.72 -3.45
N MET A 188 20.62 -7.34 -2.90
CA MET A 188 20.54 -6.53 -1.68
C MET A 188 21.06 -7.29 -0.45
N LYS A 189 20.79 -8.60 -0.36
CA LYS A 189 21.31 -9.45 0.72
C LYS A 189 22.84 -9.46 0.77
N LYS A 190 23.52 -9.38 -0.39
CA LYS A 190 25.00 -9.33 -0.46
C LYS A 190 25.58 -8.06 0.16
N VAL A 191 24.86 -6.93 0.08
CA VAL A 191 25.28 -5.66 0.67
C VAL A 191 24.83 -5.49 2.12
N LYS A 192 24.25 -6.53 2.74
CA LYS A 192 23.90 -6.61 4.17
C LYS A 192 22.92 -5.53 4.69
N PHE A 193 22.17 -4.87 3.81
CA PHE A 193 21.01 -4.08 4.22
C PHE A 193 19.79 -4.97 4.41
N LYS A 194 19.01 -4.71 5.46
CA LYS A 194 17.76 -5.41 5.73
C LYS A 194 16.71 -4.41 6.26
N PRO A 195 15.51 -4.36 5.64
CA PRO A 195 14.38 -3.63 6.20
C PRO A 195 14.07 -4.08 7.63
N LYS A 196 13.76 -3.14 8.51
CA LYS A 196 13.52 -3.40 9.93
C LYS A 196 12.03 -3.48 10.25
N GLU A 197 11.20 -2.78 9.48
CA GLU A 197 9.79 -2.64 9.78
C GLU A 197 9.00 -3.90 9.44
N THR A 198 8.21 -4.37 10.40
CA THR A 198 7.33 -5.51 10.17
C THR A 198 6.04 -5.03 9.51
N LEU A 199 5.44 -5.87 8.65
CA LEU A 199 4.19 -5.53 7.97
C LEU A 199 3.08 -5.10 8.95
N ALA A 200 2.92 -5.83 10.06
CA ALA A 200 1.88 -5.51 11.04
C ALA A 200 2.12 -4.16 11.74
N ASN A 201 3.36 -3.85 12.10
CA ASN A 201 3.68 -2.59 12.77
C ASN A 201 3.64 -1.40 11.80
N GLY A 202 4.14 -1.57 10.58
CA GLY A 202 3.99 -0.55 9.52
C GLY A 202 2.52 -0.22 9.22
N ILE A 203 1.64 -1.24 9.18
CA ILE A 203 0.19 -1.03 8.98
C ILE A 203 -0.41 -0.26 10.16
N LYS A 204 -0.01 -0.57 11.41
CA LYS A 204 -0.46 0.18 12.59
C LYS A 204 -0.06 1.66 12.49
N LYS A 205 1.20 1.95 12.19
CA LYS A 205 1.70 3.32 11.99
C LYS A 205 0.96 4.06 10.87
N CYS A 206 0.72 3.39 9.74
CA CYS A 206 -0.06 3.95 8.63
C CYS A 206 -1.50 4.26 9.04
N TYR A 207 -2.14 3.36 9.79
CA TYR A 207 -3.50 3.57 10.28
C TYR A 207 -3.58 4.68 11.34
N GLU A 208 -2.65 4.72 12.29
CA GLU A 208 -2.53 5.80 13.28
C GLU A 208 -2.35 7.15 12.59
N TRP A 209 -1.48 7.23 11.58
CA TRP A 209 -1.32 8.44 10.78
C TRP A 209 -2.62 8.82 10.08
N TYR A 210 -3.32 7.87 9.47
CA TYR A 210 -4.58 8.12 8.76
C TYR A 210 -5.70 8.68 9.67
N ILE A 211 -5.81 8.21 10.92
CA ILE A 211 -6.84 8.69 11.85
C ILE A 211 -6.47 9.99 12.59
N PHE A 212 -5.18 10.28 12.79
CA PHE A 212 -4.74 11.42 13.61
C PHE A 212 -4.10 12.57 12.83
N SER A 213 -3.69 12.36 11.58
CA SER A 213 -3.25 13.49 10.76
C SER A 213 -4.44 14.43 10.55
N GLU A 214 -4.22 15.73 10.71
CA GLU A 214 -5.20 16.78 10.36
C GLU A 214 -5.21 17.02 8.84
#